data_AF-A0A0Q5LMR5-F1
#
_entry.id   AF-A0A0Q5LMR5-F1
#
_cell.length_a   1.000
_cell.length_b   1.000
_cell.length_c   1.000
_cell.angle_alpha   90.00
_cell.angle_beta   90.00
_cell.angle_gamma   90.00
#
_symmetry.space_group_name_H-M   'P 1'
#
loop_
_entity.id
_entity.type
_entity.pdbx_description
1 polymer ?
#
loop_
_entity_poly.entity_id
_entity_poly.type
_entity_poly.pdbx_seq_one_letter_code
_entity_poly.pdbx_strand_id
1 'polypeptide(L)'
;MTLTHIIPSLRASVPDPIGRDLWPEFTTTTLADVTVAGVSLTRLADWCGTPCVHTAAAVVPGTGGMPSPDELASVIVARVLEVSTAPDGSLDVWIDARFAGTVVVDEVRMIGRVSTACDARARIHTAGRTAPTYLVEELVSDLRVGDLLVAPCRGVALLREIDPDRRHLDDEGPSSSWAPTVCGR
;
A
#
# COMPACT_ATOMS: atom_id res chain seq x y z
N MET A 1 -14.28 13.83 3.29
CA MET A 1 -15.65 14.09 2.79
C MET A 1 -15.65 14.58 1.33
N THR A 2 -15.69 13.63 0.39
CA THR A 2 -15.75 13.86 -1.07
C THR A 2 -17.17 13.61 -1.60
N LEU A 3 -17.43 13.99 -2.86
CA LEU A 3 -18.76 13.78 -3.46
C LEU A 3 -19.07 12.30 -3.71
N THR A 4 -18.06 11.48 -4.02
CA THR A 4 -18.18 10.02 -4.13
C THR A 4 -18.37 9.33 -2.77
N HIS A 5 -17.93 9.94 -1.67
CA HIS A 5 -18.26 9.48 -0.32
C HIS A 5 -19.75 9.72 0.02
N ILE A 6 -20.33 10.83 -0.44
CA ILE A 6 -21.76 11.15 -0.21
C ILE A 6 -22.68 10.34 -1.13
N ILE A 7 -22.25 10.10 -2.38
CA ILE A 7 -23.03 9.39 -3.40
C ILE A 7 -22.16 8.27 -4.00
N PRO A 8 -22.04 7.10 -3.34
CA PRO A 8 -21.14 6.01 -3.75
C PRO A 8 -21.37 5.50 -5.17
N SER A 9 -22.59 5.64 -5.71
CA SER A 9 -22.89 5.28 -7.10
C SER A 9 -22.09 6.09 -8.12
N LEU A 10 -21.58 7.28 -7.76
CA LEU A 10 -20.75 8.08 -8.66
C LEU A 10 -19.37 7.50 -8.89
N ARG A 11 -18.90 6.56 -8.04
CA ARG A 11 -17.68 5.79 -8.29
C ARG A 11 -17.74 4.95 -9.57
N ALA A 12 -18.94 4.70 -10.10
CA ALA A 12 -19.10 4.07 -11.41
C ALA A 12 -18.82 5.02 -12.58
N SER A 13 -18.58 6.31 -12.32
CA SER A 13 -18.48 7.36 -13.36
C SER A 13 -17.35 8.35 -13.15
N VAL A 14 -16.90 8.55 -11.90
CA VAL A 14 -15.85 9.52 -11.54
C VAL A 14 -14.87 8.86 -10.56
N PRO A 15 -13.55 8.95 -10.79
CA PRO A 15 -12.56 8.45 -9.86
C PRO A 15 -12.60 9.19 -8.51
N ASP A 16 -12.33 8.46 -7.43
CA ASP A 16 -12.16 9.08 -6.11
C ASP A 16 -10.92 9.99 -6.13
N PRO A 17 -11.05 11.24 -5.64
CA PRO A 17 -9.94 12.18 -5.63
C PRO A 17 -8.81 11.66 -4.74
N ILE A 18 -7.59 12.13 -5.02
CA ILE A 18 -6.38 11.81 -4.25
C ILE A 18 -5.76 13.10 -3.72
N GLY A 19 -5.14 13.03 -2.54
CA GLY A 19 -4.25 14.06 -2.05
C GLY A 19 -2.96 14.07 -2.87
N ARG A 20 -2.89 14.90 -3.91
CA ARG A 20 -1.76 14.91 -4.87
C ARG A 20 -0.38 14.97 -4.23
N ASP A 21 -0.24 15.72 -3.14
CA ASP A 21 1.04 15.90 -2.41
C ASP A 21 1.44 14.67 -1.58
N LEU A 22 0.53 13.70 -1.42
CA LEU A 22 0.74 12.48 -0.63
C LEU A 22 1.14 11.29 -1.50
N TRP A 23 0.98 11.40 -2.81
CA TRP A 23 1.32 10.39 -3.80
C TRP A 23 2.58 10.79 -4.58
N PRO A 24 3.28 9.85 -5.23
CA PRO A 24 4.39 10.20 -6.11
C PRO A 24 3.94 11.01 -7.33
N GLU A 25 4.91 11.56 -8.04
CA GLU A 25 4.71 12.38 -9.24
C GLU A 25 3.79 11.71 -10.27
N PHE A 26 3.03 12.55 -10.98
CA PHE A 26 2.14 12.11 -12.06
C PHE A 26 1.20 10.96 -11.67
N THR A 27 0.82 10.87 -10.39
CA THR A 27 -0.20 9.92 -9.96
C THR A 27 -1.55 10.34 -10.51
N THR A 28 -2.22 9.42 -11.21
CA THR A 28 -3.59 9.62 -11.70
C THR A 28 -4.46 8.43 -11.34
N THR A 29 -5.74 8.70 -11.05
CA THR A 29 -6.71 7.67 -10.72
C THR A 29 -7.71 7.48 -11.84
N THR A 30 -8.08 6.23 -12.07
CA THR A 30 -9.24 5.82 -12.88
C THR A 30 -10.26 5.17 -11.96
N LEU A 31 -11.37 4.67 -12.51
CA LEU A 31 -12.45 4.06 -11.71
C LEU A 31 -12.01 2.78 -10.98
N ALA A 32 -10.99 2.08 -11.49
CA ALA A 32 -10.56 0.80 -10.96
C ALA A 32 -9.04 0.68 -10.80
N ASP A 33 -8.27 1.71 -11.13
CA ASP A 33 -6.80 1.61 -11.14
C ASP A 33 -6.17 2.94 -10.76
N VAL A 34 -4.93 2.85 -10.29
CA VAL A 34 -4.06 3.99 -10.05
C VAL A 34 -2.83 3.82 -10.93
N THR A 35 -2.46 4.90 -11.61
CA THR A 35 -1.20 4.96 -12.34
C THR A 35 -0.26 5.93 -11.66
N VAL A 36 1.03 5.61 -11.60
CA VAL A 36 2.09 6.46 -11.05
C VAL A 36 3.17 6.58 -12.12
N ALA A 37 3.53 7.79 -12.52
CA ALA A 37 4.48 8.03 -13.62
C ALA A 37 4.18 7.18 -14.89
N GLY A 38 2.89 6.96 -15.19
CA GLY A 38 2.43 6.17 -16.34
C GLY A 38 2.40 4.64 -16.12
N VAL A 39 2.79 4.14 -14.94
CA VAL A 39 2.74 2.72 -14.59
C VAL A 39 1.43 2.39 -13.88
N SER A 40 0.62 1.52 -14.49
CA SER A 40 -0.57 0.93 -13.85
C SER A 40 -0.16 0.02 -12.69
N LEU A 41 -0.70 0.28 -11.50
CA LEU A 41 -0.40 -0.51 -10.31
C LEU A 41 -1.08 -1.87 -10.33
N THR A 42 -2.26 -1.99 -10.97
CA THR A 42 -2.87 -3.31 -11.23
C THR A 42 -1.97 -4.16 -12.13
N ARG A 43 -1.47 -3.60 -13.25
CA ARG A 43 -0.58 -4.31 -14.17
C ARG A 43 0.78 -4.65 -13.54
N LEU A 44 1.28 -3.77 -12.69
CA LEU A 44 2.49 -4.04 -11.91
C LEU A 44 2.30 -5.28 -11.02
N ALA A 45 1.18 -5.36 -10.30
CA ALA A 45 0.86 -6.52 -9.46
C ALA A 45 0.68 -7.81 -10.27
N ASP A 46 0.06 -7.74 -11.45
CA ASP A 46 -0.08 -8.90 -12.34
C ASP A 46 1.27 -9.46 -12.80
N TRP A 47 2.25 -8.57 -13.06
CA TRP A 47 3.57 -8.98 -13.53
C TRP A 47 4.54 -9.38 -12.43
N CYS A 48 4.56 -8.64 -11.32
CA CYS A 48 5.52 -8.82 -10.24
C CYS A 48 5.02 -9.77 -9.14
N GLY A 49 3.71 -10.02 -9.08
CA GLY A 49 3.05 -10.58 -7.91
C GLY A 49 2.87 -9.54 -6.80
N THR A 50 2.21 -9.95 -5.72
CA THR A 50 2.06 -9.16 -4.50
C THR A 50 2.80 -9.85 -3.34
N PRO A 51 3.33 -9.08 -2.36
CA PRO A 51 3.36 -7.62 -2.35
C PRO A 51 4.39 -7.06 -3.36
N CYS A 52 4.14 -5.86 -3.89
CA CYS A 52 5.12 -5.17 -4.73
C CYS A 52 5.15 -3.67 -4.44
N VAL A 53 6.23 -3.01 -4.86
CA VAL A 53 6.43 -1.57 -4.66
C VAL A 53 6.76 -0.89 -5.98
N HIS A 54 6.23 0.32 -6.15
CA HIS A 54 6.64 1.25 -7.19
C HIS A 54 7.21 2.51 -6.57
N THR A 55 8.26 3.09 -7.16
CA THR A 55 8.92 4.30 -6.65
C THR A 55 9.06 5.30 -7.79
N ALA A 56 8.76 6.56 -7.52
CA ALA A 56 8.93 7.69 -8.42
C ALA A 56 9.31 8.94 -7.61
N ALA A 57 9.49 10.11 -8.24
CA ALA A 57 9.76 11.32 -7.49
C ALA A 57 8.60 11.65 -6.53
N ALA A 58 8.90 12.20 -5.36
CA ALA A 58 7.88 12.80 -4.52
C ALA A 58 7.31 14.06 -5.18
N VAL A 59 6.11 14.49 -4.78
CA VAL A 59 5.56 15.78 -5.18
C VAL A 59 6.01 16.85 -4.20
N VAL A 60 6.50 17.99 -4.72
CA VAL A 60 6.77 19.16 -3.87
C VAL A 60 5.44 19.71 -3.35
N PRO A 61 5.20 19.75 -2.03
CA PRO A 61 3.90 20.12 -1.48
C PRO A 61 3.42 21.51 -1.93
N GLY A 62 2.12 21.63 -2.22
CA GLY A 62 1.50 22.89 -2.65
C GLY A 62 1.77 23.32 -4.10
N THR A 63 2.54 22.54 -4.87
CA THR A 63 2.86 22.85 -6.28
C THR A 63 1.85 22.28 -7.27
N GLY A 64 0.88 21.50 -6.80
CA GLY A 64 -0.14 20.87 -7.64
C GLY A 64 0.34 19.64 -8.41
N GLY A 65 1.50 19.08 -8.06
CA GLY A 65 2.06 17.87 -8.67
C GLY A 65 3.46 18.02 -9.26
N MET A 66 4.22 19.07 -8.93
CA MET A 66 5.58 19.24 -9.44
C MET A 66 6.49 18.15 -8.83
N PRO A 67 7.22 17.39 -9.66
CA PRO A 67 8.20 16.42 -9.17
C PRO A 67 9.30 17.09 -8.36
N SER A 68 9.66 16.47 -7.24
CA SER A 68 10.83 16.83 -6.46
C SER A 68 12.11 16.38 -7.19
N PRO A 69 13.16 17.22 -7.24
CA PRO A 69 14.42 16.84 -7.88
C PRO A 69 15.26 15.85 -7.05
N ASP A 70 14.99 15.73 -5.75
CA ASP A 70 15.84 15.01 -4.79
C ASP A 70 15.08 14.06 -3.85
N GLU A 71 13.78 14.23 -3.70
CA GLU A 71 12.95 13.36 -2.86
C GLU A 71 12.21 12.30 -3.69
N LEU A 72 12.14 11.09 -3.13
CA LEU A 72 11.39 9.97 -3.71
C LEU A 72 10.16 9.66 -2.85
N ALA A 73 9.12 9.15 -3.50
CA ALA A 73 7.96 8.57 -2.84
C ALA A 73 7.68 7.20 -3.47
N SER A 74 6.99 6.34 -2.72
CA SER A 74 6.68 5.00 -3.18
C SER A 74 5.22 4.65 -2.95
N VAL A 75 4.75 3.61 -3.64
CA VAL A 75 3.43 3.03 -3.44
C VAL A 75 3.59 1.54 -3.26
N ILE A 76 3.02 1.02 -2.19
CA ILE A 76 2.90 -0.42 -1.93
C ILE A 76 1.61 -0.90 -2.57
N VAL A 77 1.68 -2.03 -3.28
CA VAL A 77 0.53 -2.80 -3.72
C VAL A 77 0.50 -4.11 -2.94
N ALA A 78 -0.62 -4.38 -2.29
CA ALA A 78 -0.83 -5.52 -1.43
C ALA A 78 -2.12 -6.26 -1.82
N ARG A 79 -2.18 -7.56 -1.55
CA ARG A 79 -3.36 -8.39 -1.74
C ARG A 79 -4.06 -8.63 -0.42
N VAL A 80 -5.39 -8.55 -0.45
CA VAL A 80 -6.25 -8.95 0.66
C VAL A 80 -6.26 -10.46 0.78
N LEU A 81 -5.87 -10.97 1.95
CA LEU A 81 -5.80 -12.40 2.28
C LEU A 81 -7.05 -12.87 3.03
N GLU A 82 -7.58 -12.02 3.90
CA GLU A 82 -8.75 -12.31 4.72
C GLU A 82 -9.53 -11.03 4.98
N VAL A 83 -10.86 -11.14 5.04
CA VAL A 83 -11.75 -10.05 5.45
C VAL A 83 -12.76 -10.61 6.44
N SER A 84 -12.91 -9.94 7.57
CA SER A 84 -13.98 -10.22 8.51
C SER A 84 -14.64 -8.93 8.96
N THR A 85 -15.87 -9.01 9.46
CA THR A 85 -16.58 -7.86 10.02
C THR A 85 -16.52 -7.96 11.53
N ALA A 86 -15.94 -6.94 12.16
CA ALA A 86 -15.88 -6.81 13.61
C ALA A 86 -17.27 -6.58 14.20
N PRO A 87 -17.49 -6.86 15.50
CA PRO A 87 -18.78 -6.63 16.17
C PRO A 87 -19.27 -5.19 16.13
N ASP A 88 -18.38 -4.22 15.98
CA ASP A 88 -18.70 -2.80 15.85
C ASP A 88 -19.03 -2.36 14.41
N GLY A 89 -19.06 -3.31 13.46
CA GLY A 89 -19.36 -3.07 12.05
C GLY A 89 -18.16 -2.61 11.21
N SER A 90 -16.97 -2.45 11.79
CA SER A 90 -15.75 -2.18 11.02
C SER A 90 -15.24 -3.45 10.32
N LEU A 91 -14.45 -3.26 9.26
CA LEU A 91 -13.77 -4.36 8.59
C LEU A 91 -12.44 -4.68 9.29
N ASP A 92 -12.16 -5.94 9.56
CA ASP A 92 -10.80 -6.43 9.81
C ASP A 92 -10.27 -7.04 8.51
N VAL A 93 -9.17 -6.50 8.00
CA VAL A 93 -8.61 -6.85 6.68
C VAL A 93 -7.16 -7.26 6.83
N TRP A 94 -6.82 -8.49 6.45
CA TRP A 94 -5.45 -8.98 6.44
C TRP A 94 -4.85 -8.87 5.05
N ILE A 95 -3.60 -8.43 4.96
CA ILE A 95 -2.89 -8.25 3.69
C ILE A 95 -1.54 -8.99 3.68
N ASP A 96 -1.04 -9.29 2.48
CA ASP A 96 0.26 -9.93 2.26
C ASP A 96 1.47 -9.00 2.41
N ALA A 97 1.25 -7.70 2.56
CA ALA A 97 2.31 -6.70 2.74
C ALA A 97 2.48 -6.28 4.20
N ARG A 98 3.73 -6.01 4.60
CA ARG A 98 4.03 -5.20 5.79
C ARG A 98 3.97 -3.72 5.42
N PHE A 99 3.31 -2.92 6.23
CA PHE A 99 3.42 -1.46 6.12
C PHE A 99 4.56 -0.94 6.98
N ALA A 100 5.24 0.08 6.46
CA ALA A 100 6.22 0.86 7.20
C ALA A 100 5.54 2.07 7.89
N GLY A 101 6.25 2.72 8.81
CA GLY A 101 5.76 3.96 9.45
C GLY A 101 5.60 5.15 8.48
N THR A 102 6.03 5.00 7.22
CA THR A 102 5.93 6.01 6.16
C THR A 102 4.65 5.93 5.35
N VAL A 103 3.83 4.88 5.53
CA VAL A 103 2.55 4.71 4.83
C VAL A 103 1.59 5.84 5.19
N VAL A 104 0.96 6.43 4.18
CA VAL A 104 -0.11 7.41 4.33
C VAL A 104 -1.43 6.66 4.34
N VAL A 105 -1.87 6.30 5.55
CA VAL A 105 -3.02 5.42 5.79
C VAL A 105 -4.33 5.99 5.22
N ASP A 106 -4.50 7.30 5.30
CA ASP A 106 -5.71 8.00 4.82
C ASP A 106 -5.88 7.95 3.29
N GLU A 107 -4.85 7.54 2.54
CA GLU A 107 -4.87 7.42 1.09
C GLU A 107 -4.93 5.95 0.62
N VAL A 108 -5.06 4.99 1.55
CA VAL A 108 -5.22 3.58 1.23
C VAL A 108 -6.52 3.37 0.45
N ARG A 109 -6.44 2.64 -0.68
CA ARG A 109 -7.62 2.38 -1.52
C ARG A 109 -7.55 1.05 -2.24
N MET A 110 -8.73 0.55 -2.61
CA MET A 110 -8.87 -0.64 -3.45
C MET A 110 -8.65 -0.30 -4.93
N ILE A 111 -7.99 -1.20 -5.65
CA ILE A 111 -7.86 -1.19 -7.13
C ILE A 111 -8.18 -2.58 -7.71
N GLY A 112 -8.16 -2.70 -9.04
CA GLY A 112 -8.42 -3.92 -9.80
C GLY A 112 -9.89 -4.14 -10.17
N ARG A 113 -10.81 -3.42 -9.53
CA ARG A 113 -12.25 -3.41 -9.88
C ARG A 113 -12.94 -2.14 -9.41
N VAL A 114 -14.09 -1.86 -9.99
CA VAL A 114 -14.98 -0.78 -9.52
C VAL A 114 -15.85 -1.31 -8.38
N SER A 115 -16.01 -0.52 -7.32
CA SER A 115 -17.02 -0.73 -6.28
C SER A 115 -17.84 0.55 -6.07
N THR A 116 -19.14 0.36 -5.86
CA THR A 116 -20.08 1.43 -5.47
C THR A 116 -20.64 1.20 -4.07
N ALA A 117 -20.01 0.32 -3.29
CA ALA A 117 -20.37 0.12 -1.89
C ALA A 117 -20.06 1.38 -1.08
N CYS A 118 -20.81 1.58 0.00
CA CYS A 118 -20.50 2.64 0.97
C CYS A 118 -19.13 2.38 1.60
N ASP A 119 -18.51 3.44 2.11
CA ASP A 119 -17.29 3.29 2.90
C ASP A 119 -17.61 2.78 4.31
N ALA A 120 -16.66 2.02 4.84
CA ALA A 120 -16.62 1.58 6.21
C ALA A 120 -15.21 1.81 6.77
N ARG A 121 -15.14 1.95 8.10
CA ARG A 121 -13.86 1.91 8.81
C ARG A 121 -13.24 0.53 8.67
N ALA A 122 -11.94 0.49 8.44
CA ALA A 122 -11.19 -0.75 8.32
C ALA A 122 -9.96 -0.75 9.23
N ARG A 123 -9.68 -1.91 9.83
CA ARG A 123 -8.44 -2.24 10.52
C ARG A 123 -7.60 -3.10 9.58
N ILE A 124 -6.51 -2.53 9.09
CA ILE A 124 -5.58 -3.25 8.23
C ILE A 124 -4.56 -3.97 9.10
N HIS A 125 -4.64 -5.29 9.11
CA HIS A 125 -3.70 -6.22 9.73
C HIS A 125 -2.61 -6.54 8.70
N THR A 126 -1.44 -5.94 8.89
CA THR A 126 -0.32 -6.07 7.96
C THR A 126 0.47 -7.35 8.23
N ALA A 127 1.21 -7.84 7.25
CA ALA A 127 1.94 -9.10 7.39
C ALA A 127 2.96 -9.07 8.55
N GLY A 128 3.09 -10.19 9.26
CA GLY A 128 4.02 -10.38 10.37
C GLY A 128 3.38 -10.36 11.76
N ARG A 129 3.85 -11.26 12.62
CA ARG A 129 3.22 -11.60 13.92
C ARG A 129 3.12 -10.46 14.93
N THR A 130 4.00 -9.46 14.83
CA THR A 130 4.06 -8.28 15.71
C THR A 130 3.83 -6.98 14.95
N ALA A 131 3.30 -7.07 13.72
CA ALA A 131 3.09 -5.90 12.90
C ALA A 131 1.93 -5.05 13.46
N PRO A 132 2.05 -3.71 13.39
CA PRO A 132 0.97 -2.84 13.85
C PRO A 132 -0.26 -3.00 12.96
N THR A 133 -1.42 -2.78 13.57
CA THR A 133 -2.70 -2.61 12.88
C THR A 133 -2.89 -1.13 12.55
N TYR A 134 -3.32 -0.84 11.32
CA TYR A 134 -3.57 0.53 10.86
C TYR A 134 -5.08 0.76 10.74
N LEU A 135 -5.54 1.92 11.20
CA LEU A 135 -6.95 2.33 11.07
C LEU A 135 -7.13 3.18 9.81
N VAL A 136 -7.93 2.70 8.88
CA VAL A 136 -8.36 3.43 7.68
C VAL A 136 -9.81 3.87 7.91
N GLU A 137 -10.07 5.17 7.91
CA GLU A 137 -11.41 5.69 8.21
C GLU A 137 -12.42 5.43 7.08
N GLU A 138 -11.98 5.52 5.83
CA GLU A 138 -12.84 5.42 4.64
C GLU A 138 -12.27 4.36 3.68
N LEU A 139 -12.88 3.17 3.65
CA LEU A 139 -12.55 2.09 2.71
C LEU A 139 -13.82 1.37 2.23
N VAL A 140 -13.88 0.95 0.97
CA VAL A 140 -15.06 0.28 0.41
C VAL A 140 -15.50 -0.92 1.25
N SER A 141 -16.77 -0.95 1.65
CA SER A 141 -17.28 -1.97 2.58
C SER A 141 -17.42 -3.38 1.99
N ASP A 142 -17.36 -3.51 0.67
CA ASP A 142 -17.52 -4.78 -0.04
C ASP A 142 -16.19 -5.45 -0.41
N LEU A 143 -15.10 -5.18 0.34
CA LEU A 143 -13.80 -5.83 0.15
C LEU A 143 -13.91 -7.36 0.22
N ARG A 144 -13.11 -8.03 -0.60
CA ARG A 144 -13.06 -9.48 -0.73
C ARG A 144 -11.62 -9.97 -0.75
N VAL A 145 -11.45 -11.23 -0.35
CA VAL A 145 -10.19 -11.95 -0.52
C VAL A 145 -9.77 -11.90 -1.98
N GLY A 146 -8.50 -11.56 -2.22
CA GLY A 146 -7.92 -11.40 -3.54
C GLY A 146 -7.96 -9.99 -4.11
N ASP A 147 -8.75 -9.07 -3.53
CA ASP A 147 -8.74 -7.65 -3.90
C ASP A 147 -7.34 -7.04 -3.67
N LEU A 148 -7.01 -6.01 -4.45
CA LEU A 148 -5.75 -5.28 -4.34
C LEU A 148 -5.97 -3.99 -3.58
N LEU A 149 -5.11 -3.74 -2.59
CA LEU A 149 -4.99 -2.45 -1.92
C LEU A 149 -3.71 -1.75 -2.35
N VAL A 150 -3.79 -0.44 -2.52
CA VAL A 150 -2.62 0.42 -2.73
C VAL A 150 -2.50 1.44 -1.62
N ALA A 151 -1.27 1.70 -1.20
CA ALA A 151 -0.95 2.60 -0.11
C ALA A 151 0.28 3.44 -0.47
N PRO A 152 0.16 4.77 -0.61
CA PRO A 152 1.33 5.61 -0.83
C PRO A 152 2.17 5.72 0.44
N CYS A 153 3.46 5.91 0.26
CA CYS A 153 4.46 6.04 1.31
C CYS A 153 5.26 7.32 1.09
N ARG A 154 5.49 8.06 2.18
CA ARG A 154 6.45 9.17 2.19
C ARG A 154 7.87 8.59 2.21
N GLY A 155 8.63 8.79 1.15
CA GLY A 155 9.93 8.15 1.00
C GLY A 155 9.89 6.81 0.27
N VAL A 156 11.03 6.11 0.32
CA VAL A 156 11.22 4.83 -0.38
C VAL A 156 10.89 3.67 0.55
N ALA A 157 9.90 2.85 0.16
CA ALA A 157 9.68 1.53 0.72
C ALA A 157 10.48 0.49 -0.09
N LEU A 158 11.18 -0.42 0.60
CA LEU A 158 11.95 -1.47 -0.06
C LEU A 158 11.17 -2.77 -0.08
N LEU A 159 11.24 -3.50 -1.20
CA LEU A 159 10.51 -4.76 -1.35
C LEU A 159 10.81 -5.77 -0.22
N ARG A 160 12.08 -5.87 0.19
CA ARG A 160 12.52 -6.75 1.30
C ARG A 160 11.95 -6.39 2.67
N GLU A 161 11.46 -5.17 2.84
CA GLU A 161 10.89 -4.68 4.11
C GLU A 161 9.39 -4.94 4.17
N ILE A 162 8.73 -4.90 3.02
CA ILE A 162 7.29 -5.08 2.88
C ILE A 162 6.90 -6.53 2.61
N ASP A 163 7.80 -7.33 2.03
CA ASP A 163 7.57 -8.74 1.71
C ASP A 163 8.07 -9.63 2.87
N PRO A 164 7.17 -10.30 3.60
CA PRO A 164 7.56 -11.15 4.72
C PRO A 164 8.41 -12.35 4.29
N ASP A 165 8.26 -12.85 3.05
CA ASP A 165 8.94 -14.05 2.55
C ASP A 165 10.34 -13.74 2.01
N ARG A 166 10.59 -12.50 1.60
CA ARG A 166 11.91 -12.04 1.12
C ARG A 166 12.81 -11.49 2.21
N ARG A 167 12.29 -11.29 3.43
CA ARG A 167 13.14 -10.97 4.56
C ARG A 167 13.90 -12.23 4.93
N HIS A 168 15.20 -12.28 4.60
CA HIS A 168 16.08 -13.26 5.21
C HIS A 168 15.85 -13.22 6.73
N LEU A 169 15.58 -14.40 7.32
CA LEU A 169 15.37 -14.60 8.74
C LEU A 169 16.66 -14.23 9.50
N ASP A 170 16.94 -12.96 9.71
CA ASP A 170 17.94 -12.51 10.69
C ASP A 170 17.31 -12.55 12.09
N ASP A 171 16.86 -13.73 12.51
CA ASP A 171 16.40 -14.00 13.88
C ASP A 171 16.85 -15.38 14.36
N GLU A 172 18.07 -15.79 13.98
CA GLU A 172 18.85 -16.71 14.79
C GLU A 172 19.78 -15.88 15.69
N GLY A 173 19.64 -16.07 17.01
CA GLY A 173 20.55 -15.51 18.03
C GLY A 173 22.02 -15.84 17.76
N PRO A 174 22.96 -15.31 18.57
CA PRO A 174 24.37 -15.18 18.20
C PRO A 174 24.96 -16.50 17.72
N SER A 175 24.98 -16.69 16.39
CA SER A 175 25.56 -17.88 15.78
C SER A 175 27.06 -17.69 15.75
N SER A 176 27.72 -18.79 16.10
CA SER A 176 29.10 -18.92 16.53
C SER A 176 30.13 -18.04 15.83
N SER A 177 31.03 -17.49 16.65
CA SER A 177 32.37 -17.01 16.33
C SER A 177 32.91 -17.55 15.00
N TRP A 178 32.98 -16.70 13.98
CA TRP A 178 33.78 -16.96 12.81
C TRP A 178 35.25 -16.81 13.21
N ALA A 179 35.93 -17.94 13.45
CA ALA A 179 37.38 -17.93 13.66
C ALA A 179 38.08 -17.89 12.29
N PRO A 180 38.88 -16.86 11.99
CA PRO A 180 39.60 -16.83 10.73
C PRO A 180 40.63 -17.96 10.71
N THR A 181 40.52 -18.85 9.73
CA THR A 181 41.55 -19.86 9.47
C THR A 181 42.81 -19.14 9.01
N VAL A 182 43.86 -19.21 9.83
CA VAL A 182 45.19 -18.72 9.47
C VAL A 182 45.67 -19.51 8.25
N CYS A 183 45.83 -18.84 7.11
CA CYS A 183 46.60 -19.37 5.99
C CYS A 183 48.08 -19.42 6.42
N GLY A 184 48.60 -20.64 6.55
CA GLY A 184 50.00 -20.89 6.87
C GLY A 184 50.97 -20.34 5.81
N ARG A 185 52.15 -19.98 6.29
CA ARG A 185 53.40 -19.95 5.55
C ARG A 185 54.45 -20.69 6.37
#